data_AF-A0A117M335-F1
#
_entry.id   AF-A0A117M335-F1
#
_cell.length_a   1.000
_cell.length_b   1.000
_cell.length_c   1.000
_cell.angle_alpha   90.00
_cell.angle_beta   90.00
_cell.angle_gamma   90.00
#
_symmetry.space_group_name_H-M   'P 1'
#
loop_
_entity.id
_entity.type
_entity.pdbx_description
1 polymer ?
#
loop_
_entity_poly.entity_id
_entity_poly.type
_entity_poly.pdbx_seq_one_letter_code
_entity_poly.pdbx_strand_id
1 'polypeptide(L)' 'INSSPDRLDLNEHNARRAKEKGIKLSVSTDAHSLKGMDDMVYGVSVARRAWFAPGDVVNTMSAGELLRFLGKR' A
#
# COMPACT_ATOMS: atom_id res chain seq x y z
N ILE A 1 -1.63 -1.63 2.99
CA ILE A 1 -0.57 -1.98 3.95
C ILE A 1 -0.26 -0.76 4.76
N ASN A 2 -0.66 -0.79 6.01
CA ASN A 2 -0.27 0.12 7.05
C ASN A 2 1.18 -0.21 7.44
N SER A 3 2.05 0.79 7.35
CA SER A 3 3.50 0.66 7.51
C SER A 3 3.94 0.90 8.95
N SER A 4 3.03 1.28 9.85
CA SER A 4 3.31 1.40 11.28
C SER A 4 3.94 0.09 11.78
N PRO A 5 5.12 0.12 12.43
CA PRO A 5 5.81 -1.08 12.92
C PRO A 5 4.97 -1.91 13.90
N ASP A 6 4.11 -1.25 14.69
CA ASP A 6 3.21 -1.89 15.64
C ASP A 6 2.03 -2.61 14.97
N ARG A 7 1.79 -2.35 13.67
CA ARG A 7 0.68 -2.92 12.90
C ARG A 7 1.14 -3.87 11.80
N LEU A 8 1.89 -3.35 10.81
CA LEU A 8 2.29 -4.05 9.59
C LEU A 8 1.16 -4.87 8.94
N ASP A 9 0.02 -4.21 8.69
CA ASP A 9 -1.22 -4.85 8.25
C ASP A 9 -1.70 -4.30 6.90
N LEU A 10 -1.97 -5.10 5.86
CA LEU A 10 -1.86 -6.54 5.78
C LEU A 10 -0.42 -7.06 5.86
N ASN A 11 -0.24 -8.19 6.53
CA ASN A 11 0.99 -8.98 6.43
C ASN A 11 1.19 -9.53 5.01
N GLU A 12 2.36 -10.08 4.70
CA GLU A 12 2.74 -10.53 3.36
C GLU A 12 1.85 -11.66 2.83
N HIS A 13 1.33 -12.54 3.70
CA HIS A 13 0.50 -13.66 3.28
C HIS A 13 -0.87 -13.18 2.82
N ASN A 14 -1.49 -12.27 3.58
CA ASN A 14 -2.77 -11.69 3.22
C ASN A 14 -2.63 -10.74 2.03
N ALA A 15 -1.55 -9.95 1.99
CA ALA A 15 -1.23 -9.13 0.82
C ALA A 15 -1.03 -10.01 -0.43
N ARG A 16 -0.32 -11.13 -0.32
CA ARG A 16 -0.13 -12.07 -1.43
C ARG A 16 -1.45 -12.62 -1.98
N ARG A 17 -2.37 -13.01 -1.09
CA ARG A 17 -3.72 -13.44 -1.50
C ARG A 17 -4.50 -12.32 -2.20
N ALA A 18 -4.34 -11.07 -1.77
CA ALA A 18 -4.94 -9.92 -2.45
C ALA A 18 -4.36 -9.74 -3.87
N LYS A 19 -3.04 -9.91 -4.03
CA LYS A 19 -2.37 -9.86 -5.34
C LYS A 19 -2.88 -10.96 -6.28
N GLU A 20 -3.03 -12.19 -5.80
CA GLU A 20 -3.56 -13.31 -6.59
C GLU A 20 -5.00 -13.07 -7.06
N LYS A 21 -5.78 -12.28 -6.33
CA LYS A 21 -7.13 -11.85 -6.70
C LYS A 21 -7.17 -10.61 -7.59
N GLY A 22 -6.03 -10.05 -7.99
CA GLY A 22 -5.95 -8.83 -8.81
C GLY A 22 -6.38 -7.56 -8.08
N ILE A 23 -6.39 -7.56 -6.74
CA ILE A 23 -6.80 -6.40 -5.94
C ILE A 23 -5.66 -5.37 -5.93
N LYS A 24 -6.01 -4.11 -6.21
CA LYS A 24 -5.07 -2.99 -6.05
C LYS A 24 -4.85 -2.66 -4.58
N LEU A 25 -3.63 -2.25 -4.25
CA LEU A 25 -3.20 -1.99 -2.88
C LEU A 25 -2.94 -0.49 -2.66
N SER A 26 -3.29 0.00 -1.48
CA SER A 26 -2.79 1.27 -0.93
C SER A 26 -1.78 1.00 0.17
N VAL A 27 -0.68 1.77 0.20
CA VAL A 27 0.33 1.76 1.27
C VAL A 27 0.24 3.08 2.03
N SER A 28 0.21 3.02 3.36
CA SER A 28 0.09 4.17 4.26
C SER A 28 0.95 3.99 5.49
N THR A 29 1.22 5.04 6.25
CA THR A 29 2.01 4.99 7.49
C THR A 29 1.18 5.05 8.76
N ASP A 30 -0.08 5.48 8.68
CA ASP A 30 -0.91 5.76 9.87
C ASP A 30 -0.24 6.76 10.82
N ALA A 31 0.50 7.71 10.23
CA ALA A 31 1.32 8.66 10.95
C ALA A 31 0.46 9.65 11.75
N HIS A 32 0.73 9.74 13.06
CA HIS A 32 0.17 10.74 13.98
C HIS A 32 1.16 11.87 14.30
N SER A 33 2.34 11.83 13.68
CA SER A 33 3.38 12.86 13.71
C SER A 33 4.21 12.79 12.43
N LEU A 34 4.96 13.86 12.13
CA LEU A 34 5.82 13.89 10.94
C LEU A 34 6.83 12.73 10.90
N LYS A 35 7.37 12.33 12.06
CA LYS A 35 8.32 11.22 12.18
C LYS A 35 7.74 9.89 11.69
N GLY A 36 6.45 9.65 11.88
CA GLY A 36 5.79 8.43 11.41
C GLY A 36 5.76 8.30 9.89
N MET A 37 6.00 9.38 9.13
CA MET A 37 6.06 9.31 7.67
C MET A 37 7.27 8.49 7.18
N ASP A 38 8.33 8.39 7.98
CA ASP A 38 9.55 7.63 7.65
C ASP A 38 9.30 6.11 7.59
N ASP A 39 8.22 5.62 8.21
CA ASP A 39 7.88 4.21 8.27
C ASP A 39 7.38 3.64 6.92
N MET A 40 7.13 4.48 5.91
CA MET A 40 6.62 4.06 4.59
C MET A 40 7.43 2.91 3.96
N VAL A 41 8.74 2.89 4.24
CA VAL A 41 9.66 1.85 3.76
C VAL A 41 9.22 0.43 4.17
N TYR A 42 8.59 0.27 5.34
CA TYR A 42 8.15 -1.02 5.82
C TYR A 42 6.96 -1.55 5.01
N GLY A 43 5.96 -0.72 4.73
CA GLY A 43 4.82 -1.11 3.91
C GLY A 43 5.21 -1.43 2.48
N VAL A 44 6.14 -0.67 1.90
CA VAL A 44 6.73 -0.99 0.59
C VAL A 44 7.47 -2.34 0.62
N SER A 45 8.19 -2.63 1.70
CA SER A 45 8.91 -3.90 1.86
C SER A 45 7.95 -5.10 1.94
N VAL A 46 6.84 -4.99 2.69
CA VAL A 46 5.79 -6.01 2.72
C VAL A 46 5.13 -6.17 1.34
N ALA A 47 4.84 -5.08 0.63
CA ALA A 47 4.28 -5.13 -0.72
C ALA A 47 5.20 -5.89 -1.70
N ARG A 48 6.52 -5.64 -1.63
CA ARG A 48 7.52 -6.37 -2.44
C ARG A 48 7.57 -7.85 -2.09
N ARG A 49 7.54 -8.21 -0.80
CA ARG A 49 7.48 -9.61 -0.34
C ARG A 49 6.23 -10.34 -0.87
N ALA A 50 5.11 -9.63 -1.00
CA ALA A 50 3.87 -10.13 -1.59
C ALA A 50 3.83 -10.11 -3.14
N TRP A 51 4.90 -9.67 -3.79
CA TRP A 51 5.08 -9.52 -5.24
C TRP A 51 4.11 -8.52 -5.90
N PHE A 52 3.79 -7.43 -5.21
CA PHE A 52 3.17 -6.28 -5.86
C PHE A 52 4.18 -5.58 -6.76
N ALA A 53 3.76 -5.22 -7.97
CA ALA A 53 4.46 -4.35 -8.89
C ALA A 53 3.86 -2.93 -8.81
N PRO A 54 4.53 -1.89 -9.37
CA PRO A 54 4.01 -0.52 -9.34
C PRO A 54 2.56 -0.39 -9.82
N GLY A 55 2.19 -1.04 -10.92
CA GLY A 55 0.82 -0.98 -11.46
C GLY A 55 -0.28 -1.58 -10.57
N ASP A 56 0.09 -2.33 -9.53
CA ASP A 56 -0.82 -2.86 -8.53
C ASP A 56 -1.04 -1.92 -7.34
N VAL A 57 -0.21 -0.89 -7.19
CA VAL A 57 -0.18 -0.01 -6.02
C VAL A 57 -0.67 1.39 -6.39
N VAL A 58 -1.77 1.82 -5.79
CA VAL A 58 -2.43 3.11 -6.14
C VAL A 58 -1.56 4.33 -5.82
N ASN A 59 -0.62 4.21 -4.88
CA ASN A 59 0.33 5.27 -4.54
C ASN A 59 1.29 5.64 -5.68
N THR A 60 1.41 4.80 -6.72
CA THR A 60 2.27 5.06 -7.88
C THR A 60 1.55 5.81 -9.00
N MET A 61 0.22 5.97 -8.89
CA MET A 61 -0.56 6.77 -9.82
C MET A 61 -0.26 8.25 -9.62
N SER A 62 -0.33 9.04 -10.69
CA SER A 62 -0.43 10.49 -10.56
C SER A 62 -1.71 10.88 -9.82
N ALA A 63 -1.73 12.07 -9.22
CA ALA A 63 -2.90 12.55 -8.49
C ALA A 63 -4.19 12.53 -9.34
N GLY A 64 -4.11 12.93 -10.62
CA GLY A 64 -5.26 12.92 -11.52
C GLY A 64 -5.75 11.52 -11.87
N GLU A 65 -4.84 10.55 -12.02
CA GLU A 65 -5.20 9.14 -12.24
C GLU A 65 -5.87 8.54 -11.00
N LEU A 66 -5.33 8.81 -9.80
CA LEU A 66 -5.91 8.35 -8.55
C LEU A 66 -7.32 8.90 -8.35
N LEU A 67 -7.54 10.19 -8.55
CA LEU A 67 -8.87 10.81 -8.43
C LEU A 67 -9.88 10.20 -9.41
N ARG A 68 -9.46 9.97 -10.67
CA ARG A 68 -10.30 9.26 -11.65
C ARG A 68 -10.58 7.82 -11.25
N PHE A 69 -9.60 7.11 -10.68
CA PHE A 69 -9.77 5.74 -10.20
C PHE A 69 -10.80 5.66 -9.06
N LEU A 70 -10.73 6.58 -8.09
CA LEU A 70 -11.65 6.64 -6.94
C LEU A 70 -13.05 7.16 -7.30
N GLY A 71 -13.18 7.95 -8.37
CA GLY A 71 -14.47 8.47 -8.84
C GLY A 71 -15.30 7.49 -9.66
N LYS A 72 -14.77 6.31 -9.99
CA LYS A 72 -15.54 5.25 -10.67
C LYS A 72 -16.57 4.67 -9.70
N ARG A 73 -17.84 4.63 -10.10
CA ARG A 73 -18.92 3.94 -9.39
C ARG A 73 -19.09 2.53 -9.94
#